data_AF-A0A941VTZ9-F1
#
_entry.id   AF-A0A941VTZ9-F1
#
_cell.length_a   1.000
_cell.length_b   1.000
_cell.length_c   1.000
_cell.angle_alpha   90.00
_cell.angle_beta   90.00
_cell.angle_gamma   90.00
#
_symmetry.space_group_name_H-M   'P 1'
#
loop_
_entity.id
_entity.type
_entity.pdbx_description
1 polymer ?
#
loop_
_entity_poly.entity_id
_entity_poly.type
_entity_poly.pdbx_seq_one_letter_code
_entity_poly.pdbx_strand_id
1 'polypeptide(L)'
;MKGCLTQKSRGIGAPFLVFAFAVLLISADTGFGEGTAYADDPGYVISVQFENDFFGGGTDRHFSHGTRIECLTAPIQWMTDAADKVPWFRSERARSNPKDELKARASFSLGQNIYTPEDTTATQLIAEDRPYAGWLYMGFGLVANQGTKRYDQLELEIGMVGPYSFAEDVQTFWHSLLGLQVPQGWDNQLKNEPGVVLYYEQTRRFERQNIGWGLDADVLPHFGGALGNVFTYGAVGVTLRIGSELEDDFGPPRIRPSLPGGAYFRPGKGFNWYLFAGLEGRAVLYNIFLDGNTFTDSHSVDKKPFVGDLQAGLVFQWNRFRITYTQIFRTKEFDGQDDGDIFGSVSLSYQF
;
A
#
# COMPACT_ATOMS: atom_id res chain seq x y z
N MET A 1 47.51 -28.54 -22.45
CA MET A 1 47.49 -28.52 -20.97
C MET A 1 47.91 -27.15 -20.47
N LYS A 2 47.00 -26.48 -19.75
CA LYS A 2 47.17 -25.50 -18.66
C LYS A 2 46.04 -24.47 -18.77
N GLY A 3 44.97 -24.75 -18.01
CA GLY A 3 43.87 -23.82 -17.78
C GLY A 3 44.33 -22.69 -16.86
N CYS A 4 43.78 -21.51 -17.09
CA CYS A 4 43.91 -20.37 -16.20
C CYS A 4 42.52 -20.06 -15.63
N LEU A 5 42.39 -20.31 -14.34
CA LEU A 5 41.26 -19.93 -13.50
C LEU A 5 41.23 -18.40 -13.36
N THR A 6 40.08 -17.77 -13.56
CA THR A 6 39.81 -16.43 -13.05
C THR A 6 38.48 -16.43 -12.30
N GLN A 7 38.61 -16.86 -11.05
CA GLN A 7 37.98 -16.35 -9.83
C GLN A 7 36.77 -15.39 -10.02
N LYS A 8 35.57 -15.96 -9.96
CA LYS A 8 34.31 -15.23 -9.75
C LYS A 8 34.30 -14.73 -8.29
N SER A 9 34.42 -13.43 -8.08
CA SER A 9 34.26 -12.83 -6.75
C SER A 9 32.80 -13.01 -6.30
N ARG A 10 32.58 -13.96 -5.40
CA ARG A 10 31.33 -14.03 -4.64
C ARG A 10 31.29 -12.83 -3.71
N GLY A 11 30.52 -11.82 -4.06
CA GLY A 11 30.13 -10.75 -3.15
C GLY A 11 29.32 -11.35 -2.01
N ILE A 12 29.96 -11.51 -0.86
CA ILE A 12 29.32 -11.82 0.41
C ILE A 12 28.70 -10.50 0.88
N GLY A 13 27.39 -10.34 0.68
CA GLY A 13 26.69 -9.11 1.07
C GLY A 13 25.17 -9.18 1.19
N ALA A 14 24.53 -10.30 0.85
CA ALA A 14 23.07 -10.39 0.76
C ALA A 14 22.30 -11.09 1.91
N PRO A 15 22.88 -11.81 2.90
CA PRO A 15 22.02 -12.54 3.85
C PRO A 15 21.59 -11.71 5.09
N PHE A 16 22.04 -10.45 5.23
CA PHE A 16 21.81 -9.68 6.47
C PHE A 16 20.46 -8.95 6.53
N LEU A 17 19.81 -8.66 5.40
CA LEU A 17 18.51 -7.97 5.40
C LEU A 17 17.31 -8.91 5.63
N VAL A 18 17.44 -10.18 5.22
CA VAL A 18 16.32 -11.15 5.30
C VAL A 18 16.10 -11.68 6.72
N PHE A 19 17.15 -11.71 7.56
CA PHE A 19 17.02 -12.13 8.97
C PHE A 19 16.31 -11.10 9.87
N ALA A 20 16.16 -9.86 9.42
CA ALA A 20 15.46 -8.81 10.19
C ALA A 20 13.93 -9.03 10.22
N PHE A 21 13.36 -9.73 9.24
CA PHE A 21 11.91 -9.88 9.08
C PHE A 21 11.25 -10.86 10.06
N ALA A 22 11.98 -11.86 10.56
CA ALA A 22 11.45 -12.81 11.56
C ALA A 22 11.75 -12.37 13.02
N VAL A 23 12.82 -11.60 13.24
CA VAL A 23 13.29 -11.24 14.59
C VAL A 23 12.53 -10.04 15.18
N LEU A 24 12.00 -9.15 14.34
CA LEU A 24 11.20 -8.00 14.80
C LEU A 24 9.83 -8.39 15.40
N LEU A 25 9.29 -9.56 15.03
CA LEU A 25 8.06 -10.10 15.64
C LEU A 25 8.32 -10.82 16.99
N ILE A 26 9.57 -11.16 17.31
CA ILE A 26 9.93 -11.90 18.53
C ILE A 26 10.59 -11.00 19.59
N SER A 27 11.10 -9.82 19.20
CA SER A 27 11.90 -8.96 20.09
C SER A 27 11.13 -7.81 20.73
N ALA A 28 9.81 -7.69 20.49
CA ALA A 28 8.97 -6.65 21.09
C ALA A 28 8.56 -6.92 22.55
N ASP A 29 9.04 -8.01 23.16
CA ASP A 29 8.58 -8.46 24.48
C ASP A 29 9.54 -8.14 25.65
N THR A 30 10.62 -7.39 25.42
CA THR A 30 11.54 -7.02 26.51
C THR A 30 11.98 -5.57 26.42
N GLY A 31 11.16 -4.64 26.92
CA GLY A 31 11.71 -3.35 27.33
C GLY A 31 10.81 -2.11 27.23
N PHE A 32 9.52 -2.16 27.56
CA PHE A 32 8.78 -0.95 27.90
C PHE A 32 7.88 -1.22 29.11
N GLY A 33 8.05 -0.41 30.15
CA GLY A 33 7.64 -0.70 31.52
C GLY A 33 6.15 -0.94 31.73
N GLU A 34 5.85 -1.71 32.78
CA GLU A 34 4.52 -1.88 33.37
C GLU A 34 3.95 -0.53 33.83
N GLY A 35 3.39 0.23 32.89
CA GLY A 35 2.39 1.24 33.16
C GLY A 35 1.01 0.58 33.05
N THR A 36 0.17 0.75 34.06
CA THR A 36 -1.21 0.28 34.07
C THR A 36 -1.97 0.87 32.86
N ALA A 37 -2.25 0.02 31.87
CA ALA A 37 -2.95 0.40 30.64
C ALA A 37 -4.43 0.72 30.95
N TYR A 38 -4.84 1.95 30.69
CA TYR A 38 -6.25 2.35 30.68
C TYR A 38 -6.91 1.87 29.38
N ALA A 39 -8.18 1.47 29.47
CA ALA A 39 -8.98 0.92 28.37
C ALA A 39 -9.35 1.92 27.24
N ASP A 40 -8.65 3.05 27.12
CA ASP A 40 -8.95 4.12 26.15
C ASP A 40 -7.72 4.63 25.37
N ASP A 41 -6.54 4.01 25.52
CA ASP A 41 -5.34 4.43 24.78
C ASP A 41 -4.95 3.37 23.73
N PRO A 42 -5.33 3.55 22.45
CA PRO A 42 -4.97 2.60 21.42
C PRO A 42 -3.49 2.82 21.09
N GLY A 43 -2.65 1.86 21.48
CA GLY A 43 -1.22 1.86 21.23
C GLY A 43 -0.86 1.83 19.74
N TYR A 44 0.39 1.49 19.46
CA TYR A 44 0.90 1.44 18.09
C TYR A 44 0.19 0.34 17.28
N VAL A 45 0.00 0.56 15.99
CA VAL A 45 -0.43 -0.48 15.06
C VAL A 45 0.70 -0.75 14.08
N ILE A 46 1.12 -2.00 13.99
CA ILE A 46 2.04 -2.46 12.95
C ILE A 46 1.23 -3.21 11.90
N SER A 47 1.38 -2.83 10.64
CA SER A 47 0.77 -3.53 9.51
C SER A 47 1.83 -3.97 8.53
N VAL A 48 1.71 -5.20 8.04
CA VAL A 48 2.50 -5.74 6.93
C VAL A 48 1.54 -6.08 5.81
N GLN A 49 1.87 -5.66 4.59
CA GLN A 49 1.08 -5.82 3.39
C GLN A 49 1.94 -6.48 2.31
N PHE A 50 1.35 -7.46 1.64
CA PHE A 50 1.94 -8.16 0.52
C PHE A 50 0.93 -8.19 -0.62
N GLU A 51 1.33 -7.67 -1.77
CA GLU A 51 0.54 -7.69 -3.00
C GLU A 51 1.29 -8.46 -4.07
N ASN A 52 0.59 -9.34 -4.76
CA ASN A 52 1.18 -10.17 -5.79
C ASN A 52 0.09 -10.69 -6.74
N ASP A 53 0.44 -10.87 -8.01
CA ASP A 53 -0.46 -11.35 -9.05
C ASP A 53 -0.62 -12.89 -9.08
N PHE A 54 0.18 -13.62 -8.29
CA PHE A 54 -0.06 -15.04 -7.97
C PHE A 54 -1.48 -15.29 -7.47
N PHE A 55 -2.04 -14.36 -6.71
CA PHE A 55 -3.40 -14.47 -6.17
C PHE A 55 -4.50 -14.18 -7.21
N GLY A 56 -4.15 -13.66 -8.39
CA GLY A 56 -5.08 -13.31 -9.49
C GLY A 56 -5.01 -14.22 -10.72
N GLY A 57 -4.07 -15.17 -10.76
CA GLY A 57 -3.88 -16.06 -11.92
C GLY A 57 -2.44 -16.50 -12.15
N GLY A 58 -1.45 -15.89 -11.47
CA GLY A 58 -0.04 -16.30 -11.56
C GLY A 58 0.63 -15.90 -12.87
N THR A 59 0.35 -14.68 -13.33
CA THR A 59 0.79 -14.21 -14.64
C THR A 59 2.19 -13.57 -14.64
N ASP A 60 2.68 -13.09 -13.49
CA ASP A 60 3.91 -12.26 -13.29
C ASP A 60 4.00 -11.05 -14.25
N ARG A 61 2.91 -10.28 -14.42
CA ARG A 61 2.80 -9.19 -15.42
C ARG A 61 2.43 -7.86 -14.79
N HIS A 62 3.00 -6.79 -15.33
CA HIS A 62 2.70 -5.38 -15.05
C HIS A 62 2.94 -4.93 -13.61
N PHE A 63 2.17 -5.40 -12.64
CA PHE A 63 2.40 -5.21 -11.21
C PHE A 63 2.65 -6.58 -10.58
N SER A 64 3.92 -6.96 -10.49
CA SER A 64 4.31 -8.32 -10.09
C SER A 64 4.36 -8.45 -8.56
N HIS A 65 4.85 -7.43 -7.86
CA HIS A 65 5.00 -7.51 -6.41
C HIS A 65 5.00 -6.16 -5.70
N GLY A 66 4.35 -6.12 -4.54
CA GLY A 66 4.43 -5.02 -3.59
C GLY A 66 4.60 -5.54 -2.16
N THR A 67 5.54 -4.98 -1.41
CA THR A 67 5.62 -5.18 0.05
C THR A 67 5.61 -3.84 0.74
N ARG A 68 4.85 -3.71 1.82
CA ARG A 68 4.84 -2.51 2.67
C ARG A 68 4.71 -2.87 4.13
N ILE A 69 5.57 -2.27 4.96
CA ILE A 69 5.46 -2.27 6.41
C ILE A 69 5.06 -0.85 6.84
N GLU A 70 4.07 -0.74 7.71
CA GLU A 70 3.60 0.51 8.26
C GLU A 70 3.52 0.42 9.79
N CYS A 71 3.99 1.47 10.46
CA CYS A 71 3.80 1.69 11.89
C CYS A 71 2.97 2.96 12.09
N LEU A 72 1.82 2.82 12.73
CA LEU A 72 0.92 3.91 13.07
C LEU A 72 0.99 4.18 14.58
N THR A 73 1.18 5.43 14.98
CA THR A 73 1.30 5.80 16.40
C THR A 73 -0.06 5.84 17.11
N ALA A 74 -0.02 5.89 18.44
CA ALA A 74 -1.13 6.41 19.24
C ALA A 74 -1.45 7.87 18.84
N PRO A 75 -2.66 8.40 19.14
CA PRO A 75 -3.01 9.79 18.84
C PRO A 75 -2.04 10.79 19.47
N ILE A 76 -1.65 11.83 18.73
CA ILE A 76 -0.69 12.84 19.17
C ILE A 76 -1.35 14.21 19.15
N GLN A 77 -1.52 14.82 20.33
CA GLN A 77 -2.35 16.02 20.50
C GLN A 77 -1.89 17.21 19.66
N TRP A 78 -0.59 17.51 19.59
CA TRP A 78 -0.10 18.66 18.82
C TRP A 78 -0.34 18.51 17.31
N MET A 79 -0.35 17.27 16.79
CA MET A 79 -0.69 16.99 15.41
C MET A 79 -2.19 17.15 15.17
N THR A 80 -3.03 16.76 16.15
CA THR A 80 -4.48 17.03 16.11
C THR A 80 -4.75 18.52 16.02
N ASP A 81 -4.07 19.34 16.83
CA ASP A 81 -4.24 20.80 16.85
C ASP A 81 -3.74 21.47 15.56
N ALA A 82 -2.72 20.90 14.92
CA ALA A 82 -2.22 21.36 13.62
C ALA A 82 -3.15 20.97 12.47
N ALA A 83 -3.66 19.73 12.49
CA ALA A 83 -4.61 19.23 11.49
C ALA A 83 -5.90 20.07 11.49
N ASP A 84 -6.46 20.41 12.66
CA ASP A 84 -7.70 21.22 12.77
C ASP A 84 -7.57 22.62 12.13
N LYS A 85 -6.34 23.12 11.88
CA LYS A 85 -6.08 24.41 11.22
C LYS A 85 -6.04 24.32 9.70
N VAL A 86 -5.85 23.12 9.13
CA VAL A 86 -5.81 22.93 7.67
C VAL A 86 -7.24 23.09 7.13
N PRO A 87 -7.50 23.94 6.11
CA PRO A 87 -8.85 24.28 5.65
C PRO A 87 -9.75 23.08 5.34
N TRP A 88 -9.16 21.98 4.88
CA TRP A 88 -9.91 20.77 4.59
C TRP A 88 -10.19 19.91 5.81
N PHE A 89 -9.45 20.02 6.91
CA PHE A 89 -9.54 19.17 8.11
C PHE A 89 -10.28 19.85 9.29
N ARG A 90 -10.80 21.08 9.09
CA ARG A 90 -11.51 21.83 10.14
C ARG A 90 -12.68 21.06 10.72
N SER A 91 -12.69 20.94 12.04
CA SER A 91 -13.70 20.19 12.79
C SER A 91 -14.54 21.12 13.67
N GLU A 92 -15.16 22.17 13.10
CA GLU A 92 -15.98 23.14 13.86
C GLU A 92 -17.11 22.48 14.69
N ARG A 93 -17.57 21.27 14.33
CA ARG A 93 -18.54 20.47 15.10
C ARG A 93 -17.95 19.58 16.21
N ALA A 94 -16.67 19.24 16.16
CA ALA A 94 -16.06 18.23 17.03
C ALA A 94 -15.92 18.66 18.49
N ARG A 95 -15.92 19.97 18.78
CA ARG A 95 -15.76 20.51 20.14
C ARG A 95 -16.97 20.29 21.07
N SER A 96 -18.09 19.77 20.54
CA SER A 96 -19.33 19.60 21.30
C SER A 96 -19.60 18.16 21.74
N ASN A 97 -18.96 17.16 21.14
CA ASN A 97 -19.13 15.74 21.46
C ASN A 97 -17.77 15.01 21.43
N PRO A 98 -17.27 14.48 22.55
CA PRO A 98 -15.99 13.77 22.61
C PRO A 98 -15.89 12.58 21.64
N LYS A 99 -17.02 11.99 21.24
CA LYS A 99 -17.06 10.88 20.25
C LYS A 99 -16.77 11.32 18.81
N ASP A 100 -16.91 12.61 18.52
CA ASP A 100 -16.67 13.21 17.22
C ASP A 100 -15.33 13.99 17.18
N GLU A 101 -14.49 13.84 18.21
CA GLU A 101 -13.19 14.49 18.31
C GLU A 101 -12.24 14.01 17.21
N LEU A 102 -11.48 14.96 16.66
CA LEU A 102 -10.42 14.68 15.70
C LEU A 102 -9.26 13.98 16.43
N LYS A 103 -8.84 12.81 15.96
CA LYS A 103 -7.66 12.10 16.48
C LYS A 103 -6.64 11.93 15.36
N ALA A 104 -5.51 12.63 15.47
CA ALA A 104 -4.42 12.54 14.51
C ALA A 104 -3.31 11.60 14.99
N ARG A 105 -2.75 10.80 14.08
CA ARG A 105 -1.67 9.82 14.30
C ARG A 105 -0.58 10.03 13.27
N ALA A 106 0.68 9.75 13.63
CA ALA A 106 1.75 9.66 12.65
C ALA A 106 1.80 8.25 12.08
N SER A 107 2.12 8.15 10.79
CA SER A 107 2.43 6.91 10.08
C SER A 107 3.86 6.96 9.59
N PHE A 108 4.58 5.85 9.75
CA PHE A 108 5.89 5.63 9.16
C PHE A 108 5.84 4.33 8.37
N SER A 109 6.30 4.36 7.13
CA SER A 109 6.28 3.17 6.28
C SER A 109 7.59 2.97 5.53
N LEU A 110 7.84 1.71 5.17
CA LEU A 110 8.86 1.30 4.23
C LEU A 110 8.18 0.36 3.22
N GLY A 111 8.29 0.67 1.94
CA GLY A 111 7.67 -0.13 0.89
C GLY A 111 8.54 -0.28 -0.35
N GLN A 112 8.30 -1.36 -1.10
CA GLN A 112 8.90 -1.62 -2.39
C GLN A 112 7.82 -2.11 -3.37
N ASN A 113 7.72 -1.47 -4.53
CA ASN A 113 6.88 -1.93 -5.64
C ASN A 113 7.78 -2.40 -6.79
N ILE A 114 7.38 -3.46 -7.48
CA ILE A 114 8.08 -4.09 -8.59
C ILE A 114 7.13 -4.18 -9.79
N TYR A 115 7.56 -3.63 -10.92
CA TYR A 115 6.83 -3.64 -12.18
C TYR A 115 7.66 -4.35 -13.25
N THR A 116 7.01 -5.22 -14.01
CA THR A 116 7.63 -5.98 -15.11
C THR A 116 6.76 -5.90 -16.37
N PRO A 117 7.35 -6.05 -17.56
CA PRO A 117 6.62 -6.43 -18.76
C PRO A 117 5.92 -7.79 -18.56
N GLU A 118 5.02 -8.11 -19.48
CA GLU A 118 4.31 -9.38 -19.57
C GLU A 118 5.24 -10.57 -19.90
N ASP A 119 6.13 -10.44 -20.87
CA ASP A 119 7.14 -11.47 -21.17
C ASP A 119 8.41 -11.25 -20.34
N THR A 120 8.47 -11.91 -19.19
CA THR A 120 9.65 -11.85 -18.31
C THR A 120 10.83 -12.67 -18.80
N THR A 121 10.65 -13.50 -19.83
CA THR A 121 11.71 -14.33 -20.42
C THR A 121 12.52 -13.60 -21.49
N ALA A 122 11.96 -12.52 -22.04
CA ALA A 122 12.63 -11.65 -22.99
C ALA A 122 13.86 -10.99 -22.36
N THR A 123 15.01 -11.08 -23.06
CA THR A 123 16.25 -10.38 -22.68
C THR A 123 16.37 -9.00 -23.32
N GLN A 124 15.67 -8.79 -24.44
CA GLN A 124 15.65 -7.52 -25.15
C GLN A 124 14.51 -6.65 -24.65
N LEU A 125 14.64 -5.34 -24.86
CA LEU A 125 13.57 -4.39 -24.62
C LEU A 125 12.32 -4.74 -25.44
N ILE A 126 11.16 -4.75 -24.79
CA ILE A 126 9.84 -4.88 -25.43
C ILE A 126 9.28 -3.47 -25.57
N ALA A 127 9.24 -2.94 -26.79
CA ALA A 127 8.92 -1.53 -27.02
C ALA A 127 7.44 -1.21 -26.79
N GLU A 128 6.57 -2.19 -26.98
CA GLU A 128 5.12 -2.06 -26.86
C GLU A 128 4.62 -2.29 -25.42
N ASP A 129 5.49 -2.69 -24.50
CA ASP A 129 5.15 -3.03 -23.13
C ASP A 129 5.92 -2.15 -22.13
N ARG A 130 5.43 -2.07 -20.89
CA ARG A 130 6.02 -1.21 -19.86
C ARG A 130 7.45 -1.64 -19.51
N PRO A 131 8.31 -0.69 -19.11
CA PRO A 131 9.65 -1.02 -18.64
C PRO A 131 9.64 -1.84 -17.35
N TYR A 132 10.69 -2.62 -17.15
CA TYR A 132 11.05 -3.05 -15.80
C TYR A 132 11.31 -1.84 -14.92
N ALA A 133 10.79 -1.85 -13.70
CA ALA A 133 11.07 -0.80 -12.73
C ALA A 133 10.82 -1.28 -11.31
N GLY A 134 11.60 -0.75 -10.37
CA GLY A 134 11.31 -0.85 -8.95
C GLY A 134 11.18 0.52 -8.31
N TRP A 135 10.43 0.60 -7.22
CA TRP A 135 10.22 1.79 -6.41
C TRP A 135 10.37 1.45 -4.94
N LEU A 136 11.51 1.81 -4.34
CA LEU A 136 11.77 1.63 -2.91
C LEU A 136 11.64 2.97 -2.20
N TYR A 137 10.83 3.04 -1.15
CA TYR A 137 10.50 4.31 -0.53
C TYR A 137 10.27 4.20 0.97
N MET A 138 10.47 5.32 1.66
CA MET A 138 9.98 5.55 3.01
C MET A 138 8.81 6.54 2.96
N GLY A 139 7.75 6.25 3.70
CA GLY A 139 6.60 7.12 3.84
C GLY A 139 6.52 7.76 5.22
N PHE A 140 6.13 9.04 5.23
CA PHE A 140 5.89 9.85 6.41
C PHE A 140 4.49 10.42 6.34
N GLY A 141 3.58 9.87 7.15
CA GLY A 141 2.15 10.12 7.07
C GLY A 141 1.55 10.77 8.30
N LEU A 142 0.45 11.48 8.06
CA LEU A 142 -0.51 11.97 9.05
C LEU A 142 -1.86 11.33 8.74
N VAL A 143 -2.41 10.63 9.73
CA VAL A 143 -3.73 10.01 9.65
C VAL A 143 -4.65 10.69 10.65
N ALA A 144 -5.75 11.28 10.19
CA ALA A 144 -6.70 11.97 11.04
C ALA A 144 -8.10 11.33 10.95
N ASN A 145 -8.64 10.96 12.11
CA ASN A 145 -9.97 10.35 12.21
C ASN A 145 -10.89 11.32 12.94
N GLN A 146 -12.04 11.65 12.34
CA GLN A 146 -13.09 12.41 13.02
C GLN A 146 -14.23 11.45 13.41
N GLY A 147 -14.14 10.93 14.65
CA GLY A 147 -15.06 9.92 15.16
C GLY A 147 -15.21 8.72 14.21
N THR A 148 -16.44 8.45 13.79
CA THR A 148 -16.80 7.40 12.81
C THR A 148 -17.24 7.99 11.46
N LYS A 149 -17.06 9.28 11.20
CA LYS A 149 -17.63 9.92 10.01
C LYS A 149 -16.63 10.16 8.89
N ARG A 150 -15.38 10.41 9.26
CA ARG A 150 -14.35 10.85 8.30
C ARG A 150 -12.97 10.33 8.68
N TYR A 151 -12.23 9.96 7.65
CA TYR A 151 -10.87 9.46 7.71
C TYR A 151 -10.05 10.19 6.64
N ASP A 152 -8.96 10.84 7.05
CA ASP A 152 -8.06 11.54 6.16
C ASP A 152 -6.64 11.00 6.31
N GLN A 153 -5.93 10.90 5.19
CA GLN A 153 -4.54 10.52 5.12
C GLN A 153 -3.78 11.54 4.27
N LEU A 154 -2.66 12.02 4.80
CA LEU A 154 -1.67 12.81 4.06
C LEU A 154 -0.34 12.09 4.22
N GLU A 155 0.31 11.70 3.14
CA GLU A 155 1.58 10.95 3.22
C GLU A 155 2.59 11.45 2.20
N LEU A 156 3.81 11.71 2.67
CA LEU A 156 4.96 12.01 1.83
C LEU A 156 5.81 10.74 1.69
N GLU A 157 5.90 10.22 0.47
CA GLU A 157 6.82 9.15 0.12
C GLU A 157 8.08 9.73 -0.53
N ILE A 158 9.25 9.30 -0.06
CA ILE A 158 10.56 9.66 -0.64
C ILE A 158 11.34 8.37 -0.85
N GLY A 159 11.96 8.23 -2.01
CA GLY A 159 12.57 6.97 -2.40
C GLY A 159 13.41 7.03 -3.66
N MET A 160 13.66 5.85 -4.21
CA MET A 160 14.43 5.64 -5.44
C MET A 160 13.65 4.74 -6.42
N VAL A 161 13.52 5.21 -7.67
CA VAL A 161 13.15 4.40 -8.84
C VAL A 161 14.42 3.86 -9.48
N GLY A 162 14.36 2.67 -10.09
CA GLY A 162 15.44 2.06 -10.88
C GLY A 162 16.32 1.07 -10.09
N PRO A 163 17.56 0.79 -10.52
CA PRO A 163 18.42 -0.24 -9.91
C PRO A 163 18.62 -0.10 -8.40
N TYR A 164 18.67 1.13 -7.87
CA TYR A 164 18.82 1.40 -6.43
C TYR A 164 17.56 1.17 -5.61
N SER A 165 16.47 0.75 -6.26
CA SER A 165 15.32 0.18 -5.56
C SER A 165 15.56 -1.28 -5.15
N PHE A 166 16.56 -1.97 -5.71
CA PHE A 166 16.86 -3.40 -5.49
C PHE A 166 15.73 -4.37 -5.88
N ALA A 167 14.83 -3.96 -6.78
CA ALA A 167 13.72 -4.80 -7.20
C ALA A 167 14.18 -6.06 -7.96
N GLU A 168 15.20 -5.96 -8.81
CA GLU A 168 15.81 -7.10 -9.51
C GLU A 168 16.32 -8.16 -8.51
N ASP A 169 17.08 -7.72 -7.50
CA ASP A 169 17.65 -8.62 -6.49
C ASP A 169 16.56 -9.35 -5.71
N VAL A 170 15.52 -8.61 -5.29
CA VAL A 170 14.39 -9.15 -4.53
C VAL A 170 13.60 -10.15 -5.36
N GLN A 171 13.23 -9.78 -6.59
CA GLN A 171 12.47 -10.67 -7.47
C GLN A 171 13.27 -11.93 -7.81
N THR A 172 14.54 -11.77 -8.20
CA THR A 172 15.42 -12.90 -8.53
C THR A 172 15.62 -13.83 -7.35
N PHE A 173 15.78 -13.29 -6.14
CA PHE A 173 15.91 -14.10 -4.92
C PHE A 173 14.68 -14.98 -4.69
N TRP A 174 13.47 -14.41 -4.71
CA TRP A 174 12.24 -15.17 -4.47
C TRP A 174 11.94 -16.15 -5.59
N HIS A 175 12.14 -15.77 -6.85
CA HIS A 175 11.95 -16.69 -7.98
C HIS A 175 12.91 -17.88 -7.89
N SER A 176 14.18 -17.62 -7.53
CA SER A 176 15.16 -18.69 -7.34
C SER A 176 14.82 -19.58 -6.14
N LEU A 177 14.36 -19.00 -5.03
CA LEU A 177 14.02 -19.73 -3.80
C LEU A 177 12.81 -20.63 -3.99
N LEU A 178 11.80 -20.15 -4.72
CA LEU A 178 10.53 -20.86 -4.96
C LEU A 178 10.56 -21.73 -6.21
N GLY A 179 11.64 -21.71 -7.00
CA GLY A 179 11.77 -22.46 -8.24
C GLY A 179 10.89 -21.93 -9.39
N LEU A 180 10.61 -20.64 -9.39
CA LEU A 180 9.87 -19.93 -10.44
C LEU A 180 10.81 -19.45 -11.56
N GLN A 181 10.24 -19.09 -12.72
CA GLN A 181 11.00 -18.56 -13.86
C GLN A 181 11.65 -17.23 -13.50
N VAL A 182 12.99 -17.15 -13.51
CA VAL A 182 13.71 -15.91 -13.18
C VAL A 182 13.62 -14.91 -14.34
N PRO A 183 13.18 -13.66 -14.11
CA PRO A 183 13.11 -12.64 -15.16
C PRO A 183 14.48 -12.31 -15.75
N GLN A 184 14.56 -12.17 -17.07
CA GLN A 184 15.81 -11.99 -17.80
C GLN A 184 15.98 -10.58 -18.40
N GLY A 185 14.98 -9.71 -18.25
CA GLY A 185 14.95 -8.40 -18.92
C GLY A 185 15.39 -7.21 -18.06
N TRP A 186 15.85 -7.42 -16.82
CA TRP A 186 16.17 -6.36 -15.86
C TRP A 186 17.27 -5.37 -16.32
N ASP A 187 18.13 -5.75 -17.27
CA ASP A 187 19.09 -4.85 -17.92
C ASP A 187 18.40 -3.67 -18.66
N ASN A 188 17.13 -3.83 -19.03
CA ASN A 188 16.31 -2.83 -19.74
C ASN A 188 15.47 -1.96 -18.79
N GLN A 189 15.68 -2.05 -17.47
CA GLN A 189 14.89 -1.29 -16.49
C GLN A 189 15.10 0.24 -16.57
N LEU A 190 14.13 0.98 -16.02
CA LEU A 190 14.25 2.42 -15.79
C LEU A 190 15.52 2.78 -15.03
N LYS A 191 16.07 3.97 -15.29
CA LYS A 191 17.30 4.46 -14.65
C LYS A 191 17.01 4.98 -13.25
N ASN A 192 18.08 5.12 -12.48
CA ASN A 192 17.99 5.62 -11.11
C ASN A 192 17.43 7.04 -11.07
N GLU A 193 16.35 7.24 -10.32
CA GLU A 193 15.72 8.53 -10.13
C GLU A 193 15.22 8.70 -8.69
N PRO A 194 15.65 9.75 -7.96
CA PRO A 194 15.04 10.11 -6.70
C PRO A 194 13.57 10.46 -6.92
N GLY A 195 12.70 9.77 -6.20
CA GLY A 195 11.26 9.99 -6.27
C GLY A 195 10.74 10.70 -5.02
N VAL A 196 9.79 11.59 -5.23
CA VAL A 196 9.01 12.22 -4.17
C VAL A 196 7.55 12.26 -4.59
N VAL A 197 6.66 11.81 -3.72
CA VAL A 197 5.21 11.85 -3.94
C VAL A 197 4.49 12.28 -2.69
N LEU A 198 3.59 13.25 -2.82
CA LEU A 198 2.63 13.60 -1.79
C LEU A 198 1.27 13.00 -2.14
N TYR A 199 0.74 12.16 -1.25
CA TYR A 199 -0.59 11.60 -1.34
C TYR A 199 -1.54 12.32 -0.38
N TYR A 200 -2.77 12.58 -0.86
CA TYR A 200 -3.87 12.99 0.00
C TYR A 200 -5.10 12.15 -0.32
N GLU A 201 -5.72 11.59 0.71
CA GLU A 201 -6.90 10.74 0.60
C GLU A 201 -7.91 11.11 1.70
N GLN A 202 -9.19 11.16 1.34
CA GLN A 202 -10.28 11.38 2.27
C GLN A 202 -11.40 10.38 2.00
N THR A 203 -11.81 9.69 3.06
CA THR A 203 -12.94 8.77 3.07
C THR A 203 -14.00 9.28 4.04
N ARG A 204 -15.27 9.23 3.63
CA ARG A 204 -16.42 9.60 4.47
C ARG A 204 -17.36 8.42 4.61
N ARG A 205 -17.99 8.28 5.77
CA ARG A 205 -19.06 7.29 6.01
C ARG A 205 -20.41 8.02 5.96
N PHE A 206 -21.26 7.69 4.99
CA PHE A 206 -22.55 8.37 4.80
C PHE A 206 -23.74 7.64 5.41
N GLU A 207 -23.75 6.32 5.39
CA GLU A 207 -24.90 5.52 5.82
C GLU A 207 -24.39 4.29 6.54
N ARG A 208 -24.53 4.21 7.87
CA ARG A 208 -24.41 2.92 8.58
C ARG A 208 -25.81 2.48 8.95
N GLN A 209 -26.22 1.32 8.45
CA GLN A 209 -27.52 0.76 8.76
C GLN A 209 -27.34 -0.62 9.39
N ASN A 210 -28.01 -0.85 10.52
CA ASN A 210 -28.16 -2.20 11.02
C ASN A 210 -29.21 -2.91 10.17
N ILE A 211 -28.81 -3.94 9.44
CA ILE A 211 -29.66 -4.68 8.51
C ILE A 211 -30.26 -5.94 9.14
N GLY A 212 -30.15 -6.09 10.48
CA GLY A 212 -30.59 -7.26 11.21
C GLY A 212 -29.54 -8.38 11.28
N TRP A 213 -29.81 -9.43 12.06
CA TRP A 213 -28.95 -10.61 12.22
C TRP A 213 -27.52 -10.32 12.73
N GLY A 214 -27.31 -9.19 13.41
CA GLY A 214 -25.98 -8.76 13.85
C GLY A 214 -25.10 -8.20 12.73
N LEU A 215 -25.69 -7.86 11.58
CA LEU A 215 -25.00 -7.26 10.45
C LEU A 215 -25.29 -5.76 10.35
N ASP A 216 -24.25 -5.01 10.02
CA ASP A 216 -24.31 -3.64 9.56
C ASP A 216 -23.90 -3.58 8.08
N ALA A 217 -24.38 -2.55 7.39
CA ALA A 217 -23.91 -2.17 6.07
C ALA A 217 -23.53 -0.70 6.05
N ASP A 218 -22.45 -0.35 5.34
CA ASP A 218 -22.10 1.05 5.12
C ASP A 218 -21.54 1.39 3.72
N VAL A 219 -21.62 2.69 3.40
CA VAL A 219 -21.17 3.29 2.15
C VAL A 219 -20.08 4.34 2.44
N LEU A 220 -18.93 4.13 1.81
CA LEU A 220 -17.70 4.90 1.98
C LEU A 220 -17.25 5.54 0.67
N PRO A 221 -17.85 6.66 0.24
CA PRO A 221 -17.26 7.47 -0.81
C PRO A 221 -15.91 8.03 -0.37
N HIS A 222 -14.99 8.08 -1.31
CA HIS A 222 -13.66 8.61 -1.12
C HIS A 222 -13.18 9.38 -2.34
N PHE A 223 -12.25 10.29 -2.08
CA PHE A 223 -11.50 10.99 -3.12
C PHE A 223 -10.07 11.20 -2.64
N GLY A 224 -9.17 11.36 -3.59
CA GLY A 224 -7.78 11.58 -3.28
C GLY A 224 -6.95 11.82 -4.52
N GLY A 225 -5.65 11.75 -4.35
CA GLY A 225 -4.70 11.89 -5.45
C GLY A 225 -3.27 11.90 -4.99
N ALA A 226 -2.38 11.93 -5.97
CA ALA A 226 -0.96 12.01 -5.80
C ALA A 226 -0.41 13.23 -6.56
N LEU A 227 0.63 13.84 -6.01
CA LEU A 227 1.41 14.88 -6.69
C LEU A 227 2.90 14.61 -6.47
N GLY A 228 3.64 14.38 -7.55
CA GLY A 228 5.04 14.00 -7.48
C GLY A 228 5.64 13.60 -8.82
N ASN A 229 6.94 13.33 -8.83
CA ASN A 229 7.69 12.85 -10.00
C ASN A 229 7.74 11.32 -10.12
N VAL A 230 6.93 10.60 -9.34
CA VAL A 230 6.67 9.17 -9.55
C VAL A 230 5.22 8.99 -10.01
N PHE A 231 4.28 9.64 -9.31
CA PHE A 231 2.86 9.65 -9.66
C PHE A 231 2.27 11.06 -9.54
N THR A 232 1.45 11.43 -10.53
CA THR A 232 0.51 12.55 -10.43
C THR A 232 -0.85 12.14 -10.99
N TYR A 233 -1.87 12.08 -10.13
CA TYR A 233 -3.23 11.71 -10.50
C TYR A 233 -4.28 12.25 -9.52
N GLY A 234 -5.52 12.31 -9.98
CA GLY A 234 -6.70 12.47 -9.11
C GLY A 234 -7.57 11.22 -9.13
N ALA A 235 -8.19 10.88 -8.00
CA ALA A 235 -8.96 9.67 -7.81
C ALA A 235 -10.29 9.96 -7.10
N VAL A 236 -11.35 9.27 -7.52
CA VAL A 236 -12.64 9.25 -6.84
C VAL A 236 -13.22 7.85 -6.86
N GLY A 237 -13.84 7.44 -5.77
CA GLY A 237 -14.41 6.10 -5.68
C GLY A 237 -15.40 5.94 -4.54
N VAL A 238 -15.92 4.73 -4.43
CA VAL A 238 -16.87 4.33 -3.39
C VAL A 238 -16.60 2.89 -2.98
N THR A 239 -16.69 2.64 -1.68
CA THR A 239 -16.61 1.30 -1.10
C THR A 239 -17.90 0.99 -0.36
N LEU A 240 -18.48 -0.18 -0.61
CA LEU A 240 -19.61 -0.74 0.11
C LEU A 240 -19.09 -1.83 1.04
N ARG A 241 -19.64 -1.92 2.25
CA ARG A 241 -19.28 -2.98 3.20
C ARG A 241 -20.51 -3.57 3.87
N ILE A 242 -20.37 -4.84 4.24
CA ILE A 242 -21.37 -5.60 4.99
C ILE A 242 -20.66 -6.53 5.98
N GLY A 243 -21.05 -6.51 7.24
CA GLY A 243 -20.40 -7.33 8.27
C GLY A 243 -20.74 -6.90 9.68
N SER A 244 -19.96 -7.35 10.65
CA SER A 244 -20.08 -6.96 12.06
C SER A 244 -19.13 -5.82 12.41
N GLU A 245 -19.56 -4.96 13.34
CA GLU A 245 -18.73 -3.91 13.95
C GLU A 245 -18.03 -2.99 12.92
N LEU A 246 -18.74 -2.62 11.84
CA LEU A 246 -18.20 -1.78 10.77
C LEU A 246 -17.71 -0.39 11.22
N GLU A 247 -18.04 0.04 12.44
CA GLU A 247 -17.62 1.33 13.00
C GLU A 247 -16.14 1.39 13.41
N ASP A 248 -15.45 0.24 13.44
CA ASP A 248 -14.11 0.12 13.97
C ASP A 248 -13.00 0.57 13.02
N ASP A 249 -13.26 0.62 11.71
CA ASP A 249 -12.30 1.10 10.71
C ASP A 249 -12.96 1.75 9.47
N PHE A 250 -12.15 2.26 8.54
CA PHE A 250 -12.57 2.81 7.24
C PHE A 250 -12.13 1.94 6.06
N GLY A 251 -11.92 0.65 6.30
CA GLY A 251 -11.37 -0.30 5.32
C GLY A 251 -9.90 -0.64 5.58
N PRO A 252 -9.41 -1.72 4.96
CA PRO A 252 -8.05 -2.22 5.16
C PRO A 252 -7.00 -1.35 4.45
N PRO A 253 -5.75 -1.30 4.95
CA PRO A 253 -4.67 -0.57 4.30
C PRO A 253 -4.24 -1.28 3.02
N ARG A 254 -3.80 -0.51 2.02
CA ARG A 254 -3.33 -1.03 0.73
C ARG A 254 -2.10 -0.30 0.22
N ILE A 255 -1.36 -0.92 -0.70
CA ILE A 255 -0.21 -0.30 -1.36
C ILE A 255 -0.71 0.59 -2.50
N ARG A 256 -0.23 1.84 -2.51
CA ARG A 256 -0.61 2.81 -3.53
C ARG A 256 0.11 2.55 -4.86
N PRO A 257 -0.53 2.89 -6.00
CA PRO A 257 -1.88 3.45 -6.10
C PRO A 257 -2.97 2.38 -5.98
N SER A 258 -3.94 2.61 -5.09
CA SER A 258 -5.08 1.73 -4.76
C SER A 258 -6.12 2.57 -4.01
N LEU A 259 -7.42 2.21 -4.06
CA LEU A 259 -8.46 2.76 -3.17
C LEU A 259 -7.96 2.92 -1.72
N PRO A 260 -8.28 4.03 -1.06
CA PRO A 260 -7.82 4.32 0.29
C PRO A 260 -8.39 3.36 1.33
N GLY A 261 -7.66 3.27 2.45
CA GLY A 261 -7.98 2.46 3.62
C GLY A 261 -6.89 2.59 4.66
N GLY A 262 -7.16 2.15 5.89
CA GLY A 262 -6.35 2.52 7.04
C GLY A 262 -5.80 1.35 7.83
N ALA A 263 -4.52 1.42 8.23
CA ALA A 263 -3.93 0.49 9.19
C ALA A 263 -4.65 0.52 10.55
N TYR A 264 -5.27 1.65 10.91
CA TYR A 264 -6.05 1.76 12.14
C TYR A 264 -7.33 0.93 12.11
N PHE A 265 -7.54 0.19 13.19
CA PHE A 265 -8.82 -0.38 13.58
C PHE A 265 -8.98 -0.22 15.10
N ARG A 266 -10.22 -0.22 15.59
CA ARG A 266 -10.48 -0.28 17.04
C ARG A 266 -10.38 -1.73 17.49
N PRO A 267 -9.68 -2.02 18.60
CA PRO A 267 -9.62 -3.38 19.12
C PRO A 267 -10.97 -3.72 19.75
N GLY A 268 -11.69 -4.65 19.13
CA GLY A 268 -12.95 -5.19 19.65
C GLY A 268 -12.73 -6.29 20.69
N LYS A 269 -13.81 -6.68 21.38
CA LYS A 269 -13.82 -7.91 22.20
C LYS A 269 -14.39 -9.04 21.38
N GLY A 270 -13.54 -9.97 20.94
CA GLY A 270 -13.99 -11.15 20.19
C GLY A 270 -13.69 -11.05 18.69
N PHE A 271 -14.53 -11.72 17.90
CA PHE A 271 -14.33 -11.92 16.47
C PHE A 271 -15.27 -11.03 15.65
N ASN A 272 -14.70 -10.23 14.78
CA ASN A 272 -15.40 -9.36 13.85
C ASN A 272 -15.01 -9.70 12.42
N TRP A 273 -15.92 -9.49 11.48
CA TRP A 273 -15.63 -9.69 10.07
C TRP A 273 -16.46 -8.76 9.21
N TYR A 274 -15.95 -8.48 8.01
CA TYR A 274 -16.77 -7.86 6.97
C TYR A 274 -16.30 -8.23 5.59
N LEU A 275 -17.24 -8.15 4.65
CA LEU A 275 -16.98 -8.13 3.22
C LEU A 275 -17.01 -6.69 2.74
N PHE A 276 -16.22 -6.39 1.72
CA PHE A 276 -16.24 -5.11 1.06
C PHE A 276 -16.10 -5.26 -0.44
N ALA A 277 -16.69 -4.32 -1.17
CA ALA A 277 -16.50 -4.15 -2.60
C ALA A 277 -16.37 -2.66 -2.91
N GLY A 278 -15.45 -2.28 -3.78
CA GLY A 278 -15.23 -0.88 -4.12
C GLY A 278 -14.89 -0.67 -5.58
N LEU A 279 -15.24 0.51 -6.08
CA LEU A 279 -14.94 0.98 -7.42
C LEU A 279 -14.28 2.35 -7.33
N GLU A 280 -13.19 2.56 -8.07
CA GLU A 280 -12.51 3.84 -8.19
C GLU A 280 -12.15 4.14 -9.65
N GLY A 281 -12.24 5.41 -10.02
CA GLY A 281 -11.70 5.94 -11.26
C GLY A 281 -10.57 6.92 -10.96
N ARG A 282 -9.47 6.79 -11.71
CA ARG A 282 -8.28 7.65 -11.62
C ARG A 282 -8.04 8.37 -12.94
N ALA A 283 -7.79 9.68 -12.86
CA ALA A 283 -7.30 10.49 -13.96
C ALA A 283 -5.78 10.67 -13.80
N VAL A 284 -5.00 9.98 -14.64
CA VAL A 284 -3.55 9.85 -14.52
C VAL A 284 -2.85 10.85 -15.43
N LEU A 285 -2.18 11.84 -14.83
CA LEU A 285 -1.38 12.82 -15.57
C LEU A 285 0.05 12.33 -15.76
N TYR A 286 0.61 11.68 -14.74
CA TYR A 286 1.98 11.21 -14.75
C TYR A 286 2.12 9.90 -13.97
N ASN A 287 2.84 8.96 -14.55
CA ASN A 287 3.25 7.70 -13.94
C ASN A 287 4.63 7.33 -14.50
N ILE A 288 5.70 7.49 -13.72
CA ILE A 288 7.07 7.22 -14.15
C ILE A 288 7.26 5.79 -14.69
N PHE A 289 6.45 4.83 -14.22
CA PHE A 289 6.50 3.42 -14.66
C PHE A 289 5.91 3.20 -16.06
N LEU A 290 5.31 4.24 -16.65
CA LEU A 290 4.78 4.24 -18.02
C LEU A 290 5.42 5.36 -18.85
N ASP A 291 5.61 6.53 -18.26
CA ASP A 291 6.14 7.73 -18.90
C ASP A 291 7.68 7.75 -19.00
N GLY A 292 8.35 6.84 -18.30
CA GLY A 292 9.81 6.85 -18.19
C GLY A 292 10.33 7.91 -17.21
N ASN A 293 11.64 7.90 -16.99
CA ASN A 293 12.36 8.83 -16.12
C ASN A 293 12.14 10.31 -16.49
N THR A 294 12.04 11.18 -15.47
CA THR A 294 11.86 12.63 -15.62
C THR A 294 13.16 13.33 -16.02
N PHE A 295 14.29 12.86 -15.51
CA PHE A 295 15.59 13.55 -15.59
C PHE A 295 16.53 12.98 -16.65
N THR A 296 16.15 11.89 -17.31
CA THR A 296 16.94 11.22 -18.34
C THR A 296 16.03 10.47 -19.30
N ASP A 297 16.42 10.36 -20.57
CA ASP A 297 15.66 9.59 -21.54
C ASP A 297 15.68 8.09 -21.17
N SER A 298 14.53 7.46 -21.25
CA SER A 298 14.34 6.04 -20.94
C SER A 298 13.14 5.49 -21.69
N HIS A 299 12.93 4.18 -21.58
CA HIS A 299 11.78 3.52 -22.20
C HIS A 299 10.47 4.02 -21.59
N SER A 300 9.46 4.20 -22.46
CA SER A 300 8.12 4.64 -22.09
C SER A 300 7.09 4.04 -23.06
N VAL A 301 5.83 4.03 -22.63
CA VAL A 301 4.69 3.55 -23.42
C VAL A 301 3.53 4.53 -23.33
N ASP A 302 2.65 4.51 -24.34
CA ASP A 302 1.48 5.37 -24.39
C ASP A 302 0.46 4.97 -23.30
N LYS A 303 0.43 5.74 -22.21
CA LYS A 303 -0.48 5.52 -21.09
C LYS A 303 -1.93 5.88 -21.41
N LYS A 304 -2.86 5.21 -20.75
CA LYS A 304 -4.27 5.60 -20.69
C LYS A 304 -4.44 6.73 -19.66
N PRO A 305 -5.10 7.84 -20.01
CA PRO A 305 -5.32 8.95 -19.08
C PRO A 305 -6.37 8.63 -17.99
N PHE A 306 -7.16 7.57 -18.19
CA PHE A 306 -8.17 7.12 -17.24
C PHE A 306 -8.00 5.64 -16.95
N VAL A 307 -7.90 5.30 -15.66
CA VAL A 307 -7.76 3.93 -15.17
C VAL A 307 -8.86 3.67 -14.13
N GLY A 308 -9.54 2.54 -14.23
CA GLY A 308 -10.55 2.10 -13.26
C GLY A 308 -10.06 0.90 -12.46
N ASP A 309 -10.33 0.91 -11.16
CA ASP A 309 -10.07 -0.21 -10.26
C ASP A 309 -11.40 -0.70 -9.68
N LEU A 310 -11.66 -2.01 -9.81
CA LEU A 310 -12.68 -2.72 -9.06
C LEU A 310 -11.99 -3.60 -8.03
N GLN A 311 -12.52 -3.63 -6.80
CA GLN A 311 -12.01 -4.53 -5.78
C GLN A 311 -13.12 -5.20 -4.99
N ALA A 312 -12.80 -6.38 -4.46
CA ALA A 312 -13.61 -7.04 -3.46
C ALA A 312 -12.70 -7.77 -2.47
N GLY A 313 -13.11 -7.84 -1.22
CA GLY A 313 -12.28 -8.48 -0.20
C GLY A 313 -13.05 -8.82 1.06
N LEU A 314 -12.31 -9.42 1.98
CA LEU A 314 -12.81 -9.87 3.26
C LEU A 314 -11.81 -9.51 4.36
N VAL A 315 -12.35 -9.12 5.50
CA VAL A 315 -11.58 -8.77 6.69
C VAL A 315 -12.02 -9.65 7.84
N PHE A 316 -11.05 -10.19 8.55
CA PHE A 316 -11.22 -10.83 9.84
C PHE A 316 -10.47 -10.05 10.89
N GLN A 317 -11.13 -9.77 12.01
CA GLN A 317 -10.55 -9.10 13.16
C GLN A 317 -10.78 -9.97 14.38
N TRP A 318 -9.73 -10.16 15.17
CA TRP A 318 -9.82 -10.90 16.41
C TRP A 318 -8.95 -10.25 17.48
N ASN A 319 -9.60 -9.63 18.46
CA ASN A 319 -8.98 -8.84 19.52
C ASN A 319 -8.06 -7.73 18.96
N ARG A 320 -6.76 -8.04 18.88
CA ARG A 320 -5.68 -7.13 18.46
C ARG A 320 -5.15 -7.43 17.07
N PHE A 321 -5.70 -8.43 16.38
CA PHE A 321 -5.27 -8.83 15.04
C PHE A 321 -6.32 -8.44 14.00
N ARG A 322 -5.84 -8.03 12.82
CA ARG A 322 -6.65 -7.91 11.61
C ARG A 322 -5.95 -8.59 10.45
N ILE A 323 -6.66 -9.48 9.77
CA ILE A 323 -6.23 -10.13 8.54
C ILE A 323 -7.16 -9.69 7.41
N THR A 324 -6.58 -9.28 6.30
CA THR A 324 -7.33 -8.86 5.11
C THR A 324 -6.88 -9.68 3.92
N TYR A 325 -7.84 -10.08 3.10
CA TYR A 325 -7.58 -10.46 1.71
C TYR A 325 -8.40 -9.55 0.78
N THR A 326 -7.76 -9.04 -0.27
CA THR A 326 -8.38 -8.20 -1.30
C THR A 326 -8.02 -8.74 -2.67
N GLN A 327 -9.01 -8.86 -3.54
CA GLN A 327 -8.85 -9.09 -4.97
C GLN A 327 -9.07 -7.76 -5.70
N ILE A 328 -8.12 -7.37 -6.55
CA ILE A 328 -8.16 -6.14 -7.35
C ILE A 328 -8.21 -6.51 -8.82
N PHE A 329 -9.04 -5.78 -9.57
CA PHE A 329 -9.14 -5.79 -11.02
C PHE A 329 -8.90 -4.36 -11.50
N ARG A 330 -7.89 -4.16 -12.35
CA ARG A 330 -7.50 -2.86 -12.88
C ARG A 330 -7.67 -2.85 -14.38
N THR A 331 -8.32 -1.82 -14.93
CA THR A 331 -8.39 -1.64 -16.38
C THR A 331 -7.00 -1.38 -16.96
N LYS A 332 -6.84 -1.58 -18.27
CA LYS A 332 -5.60 -1.26 -19.00
C LYS A 332 -5.02 0.10 -18.61
N GLU A 333 -3.72 0.14 -18.32
CA GLU A 333 -2.99 1.36 -17.97
C GLU A 333 -2.27 1.98 -19.17
N PHE A 334 -2.05 1.24 -20.26
CA PHE A 334 -1.38 1.69 -21.47
C PHE A 334 -1.89 0.96 -22.74
N ASP A 335 -1.53 1.45 -23.93
CA ASP A 335 -2.10 1.01 -25.21
C ASP A 335 -1.67 -0.41 -25.63
N GLY A 336 -0.43 -0.79 -25.36
CA GLY A 336 0.10 -2.12 -25.68
C GLY A 336 -0.33 -3.24 -24.73
N GLN A 337 -1.15 -2.94 -23.73
CA GLN A 337 -1.66 -3.92 -22.78
C GLN A 337 -2.80 -4.74 -23.39
N ASP A 338 -2.69 -6.07 -23.40
CA ASP A 338 -3.70 -6.97 -24.00
C ASP A 338 -5.02 -7.01 -23.22
N ASP A 339 -4.95 -7.08 -21.88
CA ASP A 339 -6.10 -7.15 -20.96
C ASP A 339 -5.82 -6.38 -19.67
N GLY A 340 -6.87 -6.08 -18.90
CA GLY A 340 -6.70 -5.49 -17.57
C GLY A 340 -5.99 -6.43 -16.58
N ASP A 341 -5.42 -5.85 -15.53
CA ASP A 341 -4.65 -6.61 -14.53
C ASP A 341 -5.52 -7.12 -13.39
N ILE A 342 -5.14 -8.28 -12.86
CA ILE A 342 -5.80 -8.93 -11.73
C ILE A 342 -4.74 -9.35 -10.72
N PHE A 343 -4.81 -8.82 -9.50
CA PHE A 343 -3.85 -9.14 -8.45
C PHE A 343 -4.50 -9.15 -7.07
N GLY A 344 -3.87 -9.84 -6.12
CA GLY A 344 -4.37 -9.95 -4.76
C GLY A 344 -3.46 -9.27 -3.74
N SER A 345 -4.06 -8.84 -2.65
CA SER A 345 -3.39 -8.20 -1.51
C SER A 345 -3.77 -8.94 -0.23
N VAL A 346 -2.76 -9.33 0.54
CA VAL A 346 -2.91 -9.87 1.89
C VAL A 346 -2.27 -8.90 2.87
N SER A 347 -2.99 -8.57 3.94
CA SER A 347 -2.43 -7.76 5.01
C SER A 347 -2.68 -8.35 6.38
N LEU A 348 -1.71 -8.16 7.27
CA LEU A 348 -1.77 -8.49 8.69
C LEU A 348 -1.47 -7.22 9.48
N SER A 349 -2.41 -6.80 10.32
CA SER A 349 -2.22 -5.71 11.27
C SER A 349 -2.30 -6.23 12.71
N TYR A 350 -1.42 -5.74 13.57
CA TYR A 350 -1.46 -5.99 15.01
C TYR A 350 -1.43 -4.68 15.80
N GLN A 351 -2.30 -4.58 16.81
CA GLN A 351 -2.41 -3.42 17.68
C GLN A 351 -1.85 -3.73 19.07
N PHE A 352 -0.87 -2.93 19.51
CA PHE A 352 -0.14 -3.11 20.78
C PHE A 352 -0.90 -2.55 21.99
#